data_AF-A0A2P4YLD1-F1
#
_entry.id   AF-A0A2P4YLD1-F1
#
_cell.length_a   1.000
_cell.length_b   1.000
_cell.length_c   1.000
_cell.angle_alpha   90.00
_cell.angle_beta   90.00
_cell.angle_gamma   90.00
#
_symmetry.space_group_name_H-M   'P 1'
#
loop_
_entity.id
_entity.type
_entity.pdbx_description
1 polymer ?
#
loop_
_entity_poly.entity_id
_entity_poly.type
_entity_poly.pdbx_seq_one_letter_code
_entity_poly.pdbx_strand_id
1 'polypeptide(L)'
;MLLARAILAMIFLLGVSAASIQIGPHQTNIAPSNLRTEPRSSLASATEPFSNRRLTLSDATHVANEAKDKEERGIPGTSMITEIWAFKVLANLNTNPMKLFTKLRFAKPGMKLDDNPVFIRWIQYVVKYSKGDKSYKLSEHELVQLLRQTQSDEQLVILFQKLRAVPDVEDFAGTLQGLLFRQSPSTVKSMSDGWLKHQETPQEVLKILSGSFYLEANNLALVSWLRYTELYRTKMGINSFSDLQTMDALMNLARYNLPRLNAEAQLGTLFQSIKGIPDLEKLAESMQAHLFFKWIHVEKANPERFGNLLVDQAIDRYGTWKSILAHPTNDAGFQTLKAYTLKYAEDIGDNDILKRVDKFFANSEPEAAVAAAIKASHT
;
A
#
# COMPACT_ATOMS: atom_id res chain seq x y z
N MET A 1 -44.43 -12.79 -4.20
CA MET A 1 -44.86 -14.17 -4.48
C MET A 1 -44.62 -14.43 -5.96
N LEU A 2 -43.70 -15.35 -6.25
CA LEU A 2 -43.50 -16.03 -7.54
C LEU A 2 -43.23 -15.18 -8.80
N LEU A 3 -41.96 -14.83 -8.98
CA LEU A 3 -41.28 -15.15 -10.24
C LEU A 3 -39.87 -15.63 -9.90
N ALA A 4 -39.77 -16.94 -9.73
CA ALA A 4 -38.56 -17.67 -9.42
C ALA A 4 -38.44 -18.82 -10.43
N ARG A 5 -37.23 -18.97 -10.98
CA ARG A 5 -36.60 -20.22 -11.43
C ARG A 5 -37.10 -20.89 -12.71
N ALA A 6 -36.23 -20.90 -13.72
CA ALA A 6 -35.60 -22.07 -14.35
C ALA A 6 -34.61 -21.51 -15.41
N ILE A 7 -33.40 -22.01 -15.69
CA ILE A 7 -32.86 -23.38 -15.86
C ILE A 7 -31.32 -23.28 -15.62
N LEU A 8 -30.74 -23.91 -14.58
CA LEU A 8 -29.95 -25.17 -14.58
C LEU A 8 -28.87 -25.29 -15.69
N ALA A 9 -27.59 -25.14 -15.36
CA ALA A 9 -26.64 -26.23 -15.09
C ALA A 9 -26.22 -27.07 -16.32
N MET A 10 -24.97 -26.88 -16.77
CA MET A 10 -24.17 -27.97 -17.31
C MET A 10 -22.72 -27.84 -16.85
N ILE A 11 -22.33 -28.78 -16.00
CA ILE A 11 -20.97 -29.15 -15.64
C ILE A 11 -20.58 -30.28 -16.59
N PHE A 12 -19.46 -30.14 -17.30
CA PHE A 12 -18.62 -31.23 -17.78
C PHE A 12 -17.16 -30.75 -17.65
N LEU A 13 -16.40 -31.17 -16.63
CA LEU A 13 -15.58 -32.40 -16.60
C LEU A 13 -14.64 -32.53 -17.80
N LEU A 14 -13.45 -31.94 -17.68
CA LEU A 14 -12.21 -32.53 -18.18
C LEU A 14 -11.12 -32.28 -17.14
N GLY A 15 -10.82 -33.31 -16.35
CA GLY A 15 -9.51 -33.43 -15.72
C GLY A 15 -8.49 -33.86 -16.77
N VAL A 16 -7.22 -33.52 -16.55
CA VAL A 16 -6.07 -34.44 -16.61
C VAL A 16 -4.84 -33.73 -16.01
N SER A 17 -4.23 -34.46 -15.08
CA SER A 17 -2.81 -34.46 -14.69
C SER A 17 -2.23 -33.26 -13.95
N ALA A 18 -2.31 -33.34 -12.62
CA ALA A 18 -1.25 -32.86 -11.74
C ALA A 18 0.02 -33.71 -11.97
N ALA A 19 1.04 -33.13 -12.61
CA ALA A 19 2.40 -33.62 -12.55
C ALA A 19 3.17 -32.73 -11.57
N SER A 20 3.43 -33.26 -10.38
CA SER A 20 4.34 -32.67 -9.41
C SER A 20 5.76 -32.67 -9.96
N ILE A 21 6.31 -31.49 -10.27
CA ILE A 21 7.75 -31.35 -10.50
C ILE A 21 8.36 -30.81 -9.20
N GLN A 22 8.99 -31.72 -8.49
CA GLN A 22 9.85 -31.50 -7.35
C GLN A 22 11.22 -31.09 -7.89
N ILE A 23 11.58 -29.81 -7.81
CA ILE A 23 12.96 -29.35 -8.10
C ILE A 23 13.61 -29.02 -6.76
N GLY A 24 14.57 -29.86 -6.37
CA GLY A 24 15.42 -29.65 -5.20
C GLY A 24 16.35 -28.44 -5.35
N PRO A 25 16.87 -27.91 -4.25
CA PRO A 25 17.74 -26.73 -4.29
C PRO A 25 19.16 -27.16 -4.68
N HIS A 26 19.56 -26.87 -5.92
CA HIS A 26 20.98 -26.81 -6.24
C HIS A 26 21.52 -25.43 -5.87
N GLN A 27 22.25 -25.41 -4.77
CA GLN A 27 23.22 -24.39 -4.43
C GLN A 27 24.27 -24.27 -5.53
N THR A 28 24.45 -23.07 -6.07
CA THR A 28 25.75 -22.61 -6.57
C THR A 28 26.00 -21.25 -5.97
N ASN A 29 26.78 -21.28 -4.88
CA ASN A 29 27.45 -20.12 -4.30
C ASN A 29 28.43 -19.54 -5.33
N ILE A 30 28.23 -18.29 -5.71
CA ILE A 30 29.31 -17.44 -6.21
C ILE A 30 29.38 -16.25 -5.24
N ALA A 31 30.32 -16.34 -4.31
CA ALA A 31 30.74 -15.23 -3.48
C ALA A 31 31.77 -14.39 -4.22
N PRO A 32 31.83 -13.08 -3.94
CA PRO A 32 33.10 -12.37 -3.87
C PRO A 32 33.47 -12.08 -2.41
N SER A 33 34.70 -12.45 -2.10
CA SER A 33 35.39 -12.31 -0.83
C SER A 33 35.78 -10.87 -0.50
N ASN A 34 35.87 -10.60 0.81
CA ASN A 34 36.83 -9.74 1.56
C ASN A 34 36.12 -8.76 2.50
N LEU A 35 35.99 -9.13 3.78
CA LEU A 35 36.96 -8.88 4.87
C LEU A 35 36.96 -7.41 5.33
N ARG A 36 36.22 -7.13 6.40
CA ARG A 36 36.67 -6.20 7.42
C ARG A 36 36.29 -6.70 8.81
N THR A 37 37.33 -6.86 9.60
CA THR A 37 37.42 -7.37 10.97
C THR A 37 36.69 -6.50 11.99
N GLU A 38 35.87 -7.17 12.80
CA GLU A 38 35.43 -6.77 14.14
C GLU A 38 36.62 -6.69 15.12
N PRO A 39 36.41 -6.05 16.29
CA PRO A 39 36.58 -6.84 17.50
C PRO A 39 35.35 -6.84 18.42
N ARG A 40 34.99 -8.06 18.80
CA ARG A 40 34.05 -8.45 19.86
C ARG A 40 34.35 -7.75 21.19
N SER A 41 33.29 -7.37 21.89
CA SER A 41 33.25 -7.49 23.36
C SER A 41 31.90 -8.09 23.78
N SER A 42 31.96 -9.06 24.69
CA SER A 42 30.87 -9.86 25.22
C SER A 42 30.73 -9.64 26.72
N LEU A 43 29.53 -9.94 27.24
CA LEU A 43 29.03 -10.04 28.63
C LEU A 43 28.04 -8.91 28.98
N ALA A 44 26.91 -9.13 29.65
CA ALA A 44 26.38 -10.30 30.35
C ALA A 44 24.84 -10.25 30.45
N SER A 45 24.27 -11.42 30.68
CA SER A 45 22.92 -11.76 31.12
C SER A 45 22.50 -11.13 32.45
N ALA A 46 21.21 -10.78 32.58
CA ALA A 46 20.46 -10.93 33.83
C ALA A 46 18.94 -10.98 33.56
N THR A 47 18.38 -12.17 33.75
CA THR A 47 16.96 -12.47 33.89
C THR A 47 16.54 -12.18 35.33
N GLU A 48 15.31 -11.69 35.57
CA GLU A 48 14.41 -12.17 36.66
C GLU A 48 13.04 -11.45 36.62
N PRO A 49 11.96 -12.09 37.16
CA PRO A 49 10.56 -11.82 36.82
C PRO A 49 9.77 -11.13 37.96
N PHE A 50 8.68 -10.43 37.64
CA PHE A 50 7.73 -9.95 38.65
C PHE A 50 6.28 -10.38 38.39
N SER A 51 5.92 -11.46 39.10
CA SER A 51 4.72 -11.69 39.91
C SER A 51 3.40 -11.00 39.56
N ASN A 52 2.46 -11.85 39.14
CA ASN A 52 1.01 -11.66 39.19
C ASN A 52 0.50 -11.37 40.62
N ARG A 53 -0.26 -10.29 40.80
CA ARG A 53 -1.13 -10.10 41.96
C ARG A 53 -2.60 -10.07 41.53
N ARG A 54 -3.28 -11.21 41.72
CA ARG A 54 -4.73 -11.29 41.87
C ARG A 54 -5.11 -10.61 43.18
N LEU A 55 -6.07 -9.68 43.15
CA LEU A 55 -6.75 -9.19 44.35
C LEU A 55 -8.18 -9.74 44.33
N THR A 56 -8.50 -10.43 45.42
CA THR A 56 -9.75 -11.09 45.76
C THR A 56 -10.84 -10.10 46.13
N LEU A 57 -12.06 -10.43 45.70
CA LEU A 57 -13.33 -9.79 46.02
C LEU A 57 -13.78 -10.25 47.42
N SER A 58 -14.11 -9.32 48.32
CA SER A 58 -14.86 -9.60 49.54
C SER A 58 -15.81 -8.46 49.89
N ASP A 59 -17.10 -8.78 49.81
CA ASP A 59 -18.23 -8.41 50.67
C ASP A 59 -18.25 -7.05 51.38
N ALA A 60 -19.28 -6.27 51.05
CA ALA A 60 -20.16 -5.64 52.04
C ALA A 60 -21.50 -5.24 51.40
N THR A 61 -22.55 -5.99 51.72
CA THR A 61 -23.96 -5.62 51.54
C THR A 61 -24.48 -4.88 52.77
N HIS A 62 -25.57 -4.11 52.56
CA HIS A 62 -26.46 -3.39 53.50
C HIS A 62 -26.02 -1.98 53.91
N VAL A 63 -26.81 -0.95 53.53
CA VAL A 63 -28.04 -0.49 54.21
C VAL A 63 -28.83 0.41 53.24
N ALA A 64 -30.16 0.30 53.28
CA ALA A 64 -31.12 1.14 52.58
C ALA A 64 -31.59 2.31 53.46
N ASN A 65 -31.71 3.53 52.91
CA ASN A 65 -32.98 4.27 52.73
C ASN A 65 -32.79 5.80 52.58
N GLU A 66 -33.58 6.30 51.62
CA GLU A 66 -34.32 7.58 51.59
C GLU A 66 -33.72 8.91 51.08
N ALA A 67 -34.62 9.55 50.32
CA ALA A 67 -34.82 10.98 50.04
C ALA A 67 -34.08 11.64 48.85
N LYS A 68 -34.93 12.01 47.87
CA LYS A 68 -34.85 13.12 46.91
C LYS A 68 -33.88 14.23 47.34
N ASP A 69 -33.01 14.65 46.42
CA ASP A 69 -33.14 15.95 45.78
C ASP A 69 -32.27 16.07 44.53
N LYS A 70 -32.79 16.84 43.57
CA LYS A 70 -32.10 17.22 42.34
C LYS A 70 -30.93 18.14 42.70
N GLU A 71 -29.72 17.74 42.33
CA GLU A 71 -28.67 18.70 42.05
C GLU A 71 -27.90 18.31 40.79
N GLU A 72 -28.13 19.10 39.74
CA GLU A 72 -27.29 19.22 38.56
C GLU A 72 -25.93 19.78 39.00
N ARG A 73 -25.04 18.89 39.44
CA ARG A 73 -23.61 19.14 39.51
C ARG A 73 -22.93 17.96 38.86
N GLY A 74 -22.15 18.23 37.81
CA GLY A 74 -21.35 17.22 37.15
C GLY A 74 -20.50 16.50 38.19
N ILE A 75 -20.81 15.22 38.41
CA ILE A 75 -20.16 14.39 39.43
C ILE A 75 -18.72 14.15 38.99
N PRO A 76 -17.71 14.62 39.73
CA PRO A 76 -16.36 14.10 39.59
C PRO A 76 -16.36 12.70 40.22
N GLY A 77 -16.12 11.66 39.43
CA GLY A 77 -15.84 10.33 39.96
C GLY A 77 -16.94 9.26 39.82
N THR A 78 -17.86 9.37 38.86
CA THR A 78 -18.54 8.15 38.37
C THR A 78 -17.50 7.29 37.66
N SER A 79 -17.15 6.15 38.28
CA SER A 79 -16.12 5.23 37.80
C SER A 79 -16.22 5.03 36.28
N MET A 80 -15.11 5.15 35.56
CA MET A 80 -14.99 4.84 34.13
C MET A 80 -15.72 3.54 33.75
N ILE A 81 -15.78 2.57 34.67
CA ILE A 81 -16.50 1.31 34.55
C ILE A 81 -18.03 1.52 34.40
N THR A 82 -18.64 2.45 35.15
CA THR A 82 -20.08 2.78 35.04
C THR A 82 -20.45 3.42 33.71
N GLU A 83 -19.59 4.29 33.17
CA GLU A 83 -19.75 4.83 31.81
C GLU A 83 -19.55 3.74 30.75
N ILE A 84 -18.60 2.82 30.94
CA ILE A 84 -18.38 1.66 30.05
C ILE A 84 -19.60 0.72 30.04
N TRP A 85 -20.22 0.46 31.19
CA TRP A 85 -21.44 -0.35 31.28
C TRP A 85 -22.62 0.37 30.63
N ALA A 86 -22.78 1.68 30.88
CA ALA A 86 -23.79 2.49 30.21
C ALA A 86 -23.57 2.49 28.68
N PHE A 87 -22.33 2.48 28.21
CA PHE A 87 -22.01 2.40 26.79
C PHE A 87 -22.41 1.07 26.15
N LYS A 88 -22.20 -0.07 26.82
CA LYS A 88 -22.72 -1.37 26.35
C LYS A 88 -24.24 -1.37 26.23
N VAL A 89 -24.94 -0.76 27.20
CA VAL A 89 -26.40 -0.63 27.18
C VAL A 89 -26.86 0.33 26.07
N LEU A 90 -26.19 1.46 25.86
CA LEU A 90 -26.49 2.42 24.78
C LEU A 90 -26.16 1.86 23.38
N ALA A 91 -25.13 1.04 23.26
CA ALA A 91 -24.77 0.34 22.03
C ALA A 91 -25.81 -0.72 21.64
N ASN A 92 -26.48 -1.35 22.63
CA ASN A 92 -27.64 -2.21 22.39
C ASN A 92 -28.88 -1.41 21.95
N LEU A 93 -28.93 -0.10 22.23
CA LEU A 93 -30.04 0.79 21.87
C LEU A 93 -29.90 1.45 20.49
N ASN A 94 -28.94 1.01 19.65
CA ASN A 94 -28.83 1.44 18.26
C ASN A 94 -28.73 2.97 18.08
N THR A 95 -28.02 3.63 18.99
CA THR A 95 -27.93 5.10 19.04
C THR A 95 -27.00 5.64 17.97
N ASN A 96 -27.38 6.72 17.29
CA ASN A 96 -26.51 7.39 16.32
C ASN A 96 -25.12 7.72 16.93
N PRO A 97 -23.99 7.28 16.32
CA PRO A 97 -22.65 7.51 16.86
C PRO A 97 -22.27 8.98 17.06
N MET A 98 -22.76 9.88 16.20
CA MET A 98 -22.54 11.33 16.32
C MET A 98 -23.19 11.87 17.61
N LYS A 99 -24.41 11.43 17.93
CA LYS A 99 -25.08 11.82 19.18
C LYS A 99 -24.30 11.34 20.42
N LEU A 100 -23.72 10.14 20.34
CA LEU A 100 -22.87 9.63 21.42
C LEU A 100 -21.56 10.42 21.54
N PHE A 101 -20.94 10.83 20.43
CA PHE A 101 -19.74 11.66 20.45
C PHE A 101 -19.97 12.98 21.21
N THR A 102 -21.08 13.65 20.93
CA THR A 102 -21.48 14.88 21.65
C THR A 102 -21.79 14.60 23.11
N LYS A 103 -22.55 13.53 23.42
CA LYS A 103 -22.93 13.19 24.79
C LYS A 103 -21.73 12.83 25.67
N LEU A 104 -20.74 12.13 25.11
CA LEU A 104 -19.48 11.78 25.75
C LEU A 104 -18.47 12.94 25.76
N ARG A 105 -18.84 14.09 25.18
CA ARG A 105 -18.07 15.33 25.20
C ARG A 105 -16.67 15.17 24.59
N PHE A 106 -16.51 14.32 23.57
CA PHE A 106 -15.23 14.13 22.89
C PHE A 106 -14.73 15.39 22.17
N ALA A 107 -15.63 16.31 21.85
CA ALA A 107 -15.30 17.63 21.29
C ALA A 107 -14.77 18.66 22.30
N LYS A 108 -14.54 18.29 23.58
CA LYS A 108 -14.06 19.25 24.57
C LYS A 108 -12.61 19.67 24.27
N PRO A 109 -12.27 20.98 24.24
CA PRO A 109 -10.90 21.43 24.06
C PRO A 109 -9.92 20.80 25.04
N GLY A 110 -8.74 20.43 24.56
CA GLY A 110 -7.69 19.77 25.36
C GLY A 110 -7.95 18.30 25.67
N MET A 111 -9.02 17.70 25.14
CA MET A 111 -9.25 16.27 25.30
C MET A 111 -8.21 15.45 24.51
N LYS A 112 -7.48 14.61 25.23
CA LYS A 112 -6.55 13.64 24.65
C LYS A 112 -7.31 12.37 24.25
N LEU A 113 -7.58 12.18 22.95
CA LEU A 113 -8.38 11.06 22.45
C LEU A 113 -7.58 9.76 22.32
N ASP A 114 -6.29 9.86 22.08
CA ASP A 114 -5.39 8.75 21.71
C ASP A 114 -4.98 7.85 22.88
N ASP A 115 -5.24 8.27 24.12
CA ASP A 115 -5.10 7.47 25.35
C ASP A 115 -6.43 7.32 26.11
N ASN A 116 -7.57 7.63 25.47
CA ASN A 116 -8.87 7.57 26.10
C ASN A 116 -9.59 6.24 25.79
N PRO A 117 -9.72 5.31 26.75
CA PRO A 117 -10.35 4.02 26.49
C PRO A 117 -11.85 4.13 26.18
N VAL A 118 -12.53 5.18 26.63
CA VAL A 118 -13.94 5.43 26.28
C VAL A 118 -14.05 5.83 24.80
N PHE A 119 -13.10 6.63 24.30
CA PHE A 119 -13.03 6.97 22.88
C PHE A 119 -12.74 5.75 22.00
N ILE A 120 -11.78 4.91 22.41
CA ILE A 120 -11.47 3.66 21.69
C ILE A 120 -12.71 2.76 21.60
N ARG A 121 -13.46 2.63 22.70
CA ARG A 121 -14.74 1.90 22.71
C ARG A 121 -15.79 2.53 21.79
N TRP A 122 -15.83 3.86 21.71
CA TRP A 122 -16.71 4.55 20.78
C TRP A 122 -16.33 4.29 19.32
N ILE A 123 -15.04 4.24 18.96
CA ILE A 123 -14.62 3.85 17.61
C ILE A 123 -15.02 2.40 17.29
N GLN A 124 -14.81 1.45 18.21
CA GLN A 124 -15.27 0.07 18.03
C GLN A 124 -16.79 -0.01 17.79
N TYR A 125 -17.55 0.85 18.48
CA TYR A 125 -18.98 0.99 18.25
C TYR A 125 -19.29 1.58 16.87
N VAL A 126 -18.59 2.63 16.41
CA VAL A 126 -18.75 3.19 15.06
C VAL A 126 -18.58 2.09 14.01
N VAL A 127 -17.52 1.27 14.12
CA VAL A 127 -17.27 0.15 13.21
C VAL A 127 -18.37 -0.90 13.27
N LYS A 128 -18.85 -1.26 14.47
CA LYS A 128 -19.95 -2.22 14.62
C LYS A 128 -21.27 -1.67 14.06
N TYR A 129 -21.53 -0.39 14.31
CA TYR A 129 -22.76 0.29 13.91
C TYR A 129 -22.85 0.46 12.39
N SER A 130 -21.74 0.73 11.70
CA SER A 130 -21.70 0.87 10.24
C SER A 130 -22.03 -0.43 9.48
N LYS A 131 -21.78 -1.59 10.11
CA LYS A 131 -22.11 -2.92 9.57
C LYS A 131 -23.60 -3.27 9.63
N GLY A 132 -24.40 -2.53 10.42
CA GLY A 132 -25.84 -2.76 10.52
C GLY A 132 -26.64 -2.17 9.35
N ASP A 133 -27.88 -2.65 9.19
CA ASP A 133 -28.87 -2.01 8.32
C ASP A 133 -29.55 -0.86 9.08
N LYS A 134 -29.03 0.35 8.87
CA LYS A 134 -29.39 1.57 9.60
C LYS A 134 -29.54 2.72 8.61
N SER A 135 -30.53 3.57 8.87
CA SER A 135 -30.84 4.74 8.04
C SER A 135 -29.73 5.81 8.03
N TYR A 136 -28.91 5.85 9.09
CA TYR A 136 -27.74 6.73 9.16
C TYR A 136 -26.50 5.89 9.43
N LYS A 137 -25.41 6.17 8.70
CA LYS A 137 -24.06 5.65 8.93
C LYS A 137 -23.11 6.84 8.95
N LEU A 138 -22.28 6.95 9.99
CA LEU A 138 -21.22 7.94 10.04
C LEU A 138 -20.13 7.53 9.05
N SER A 139 -19.96 8.30 7.99
CA SER A 139 -18.90 8.05 7.01
C SER A 139 -17.51 8.36 7.58
N GLU A 140 -16.49 7.76 6.98
CA GLU A 140 -15.08 8.01 7.31
C GLU A 140 -14.72 9.48 7.11
N HIS A 141 -15.28 10.11 6.07
CA HIS A 141 -15.12 11.54 5.81
C HIS A 141 -15.72 12.39 6.92
N GLU A 142 -16.97 12.15 7.30
CA GLU A 142 -17.61 12.85 8.42
C GLU A 142 -16.84 12.64 9.73
N LEU A 143 -16.32 11.43 9.97
CA LEU A 143 -15.53 11.14 11.16
C LEU A 143 -14.22 11.95 11.19
N VAL A 144 -13.45 12.00 10.11
CA VAL A 144 -12.22 12.81 10.06
C VAL A 144 -12.54 14.28 10.29
N GLN A 145 -13.58 14.82 9.63
CA GLN A 145 -13.98 16.22 9.82
C GLN A 145 -14.45 16.51 11.25
N LEU A 146 -15.16 15.57 11.88
CA LEU A 146 -15.57 15.67 13.28
C LEU A 146 -14.35 15.73 14.21
N LEU A 147 -13.35 14.88 14.01
CA LEU A 147 -12.16 14.86 14.86
C LEU A 147 -11.29 16.11 14.66
N ARG A 148 -11.21 16.65 13.44
CA ARG A 148 -10.52 17.92 13.13
C ARG A 148 -11.05 19.14 13.88
N GLN A 149 -12.27 19.08 14.41
CA GLN A 149 -12.80 20.15 15.26
C GLN A 149 -11.99 20.34 16.55
N THR A 150 -11.21 19.33 16.96
CA THR A 150 -10.45 19.38 18.22
C THR A 150 -9.01 18.88 18.12
N GLN A 151 -8.66 18.17 17.05
CA GLN A 151 -7.34 17.58 16.85
C GLN A 151 -6.71 18.16 15.58
N SER A 152 -5.42 18.45 15.62
CA SER A 152 -4.64 18.72 14.41
C SER A 152 -4.45 17.44 13.60
N ASP A 153 -4.16 17.58 12.31
CA ASP A 153 -3.88 16.42 11.46
C ASP A 153 -2.70 15.58 11.98
N GLU A 154 -1.69 16.21 12.58
CA GLU A 154 -0.58 15.50 13.24
C GLU A 154 -1.03 14.64 14.43
N GLN A 155 -1.97 15.16 15.23
CA GLN A 155 -2.58 14.39 16.31
C GLN A 155 -3.43 13.24 15.76
N LEU A 156 -4.10 13.45 14.61
CA LEU A 156 -4.86 12.39 13.93
C LEU A 156 -3.97 11.29 13.36
N VAL A 157 -2.78 11.59 12.86
CA VAL A 157 -1.79 10.57 12.44
C VAL A 157 -1.48 9.63 13.60
N ILE A 158 -1.15 10.21 14.77
CA ILE A 158 -0.83 9.44 15.99
C ILE A 158 -2.05 8.62 16.44
N LEU A 159 -3.22 9.25 16.47
CA LEU A 159 -4.47 8.60 16.88
C LEU A 159 -4.78 7.40 15.98
N PHE A 160 -4.78 7.59 14.67
CA PHE A 160 -5.12 6.52 13.73
C PHE A 160 -4.10 5.39 13.75
N GLN A 161 -2.80 5.70 13.93
CA GLN A 161 -1.79 4.67 14.10
C GLN A 161 -2.03 3.83 15.36
N LYS A 162 -2.40 4.45 16.49
CA LYS A 162 -2.74 3.69 17.72
C LYS A 162 -4.00 2.84 17.53
N LEU A 163 -5.00 3.35 16.82
CA LEU A 163 -6.23 2.60 16.56
C LEU A 163 -5.99 1.37 15.68
N ARG A 164 -4.91 1.34 14.88
CA ARG A 164 -4.54 0.12 14.14
C ARG A 164 -4.18 -1.06 15.03
N ALA A 165 -3.66 -0.81 16.24
CA ALA A 165 -3.38 -1.85 17.21
C ALA A 165 -4.64 -2.37 17.95
N VAL A 166 -5.82 -1.80 17.69
CA VAL A 166 -7.06 -2.19 18.33
C VAL A 166 -7.76 -3.28 17.50
N PRO A 167 -8.07 -4.45 18.10
CA PRO A 167 -8.80 -5.51 17.41
C PRO A 167 -10.11 -5.01 16.79
N ASP A 168 -10.41 -5.51 15.59
CA ASP A 168 -11.58 -5.16 14.77
C ASP A 168 -11.63 -3.71 14.26
N VAL A 169 -10.59 -2.90 14.51
CA VAL A 169 -10.52 -1.49 14.08
C VAL A 169 -9.40 -1.25 13.06
N GLU A 170 -8.48 -2.20 12.89
CA GLU A 170 -7.29 -2.04 12.06
C GLU A 170 -7.57 -1.52 10.64
N ASP A 171 -8.39 -2.24 9.87
CA ASP A 171 -8.71 -1.85 8.48
C ASP A 171 -9.42 -0.49 8.41
N PHE A 172 -10.28 -0.21 9.39
CA PHE A 172 -10.99 1.06 9.49
C PHE A 172 -10.01 2.21 9.77
N ALA A 173 -9.07 2.02 10.70
CA ALA A 173 -8.02 2.98 10.99
C ALA A 173 -7.06 3.18 9.81
N GLY A 174 -6.74 2.11 9.06
CA GLY A 174 -6.00 2.20 7.80
C GLY A 174 -6.75 3.04 6.76
N THR A 175 -8.08 2.90 6.67
CA THR A 175 -8.91 3.72 5.79
C THR A 175 -8.87 5.20 6.20
N LEU A 176 -8.92 5.49 7.51
CA LEU A 176 -8.79 6.85 8.02
C LEU A 176 -7.40 7.45 7.75
N GLN A 177 -6.32 6.65 7.86
CA GLN A 177 -4.97 7.07 7.47
C GLN A 177 -4.88 7.40 5.97
N GLY A 178 -5.40 6.53 5.10
CA GLY A 178 -5.41 6.77 3.65
C GLY A 178 -6.21 8.01 3.25
N LEU A 179 -7.34 8.27 3.95
CA LEU A 179 -8.13 9.48 3.76
C LEU A 179 -7.37 10.73 4.24
N LEU A 180 -6.79 10.68 5.45
CA LEU A 180 -6.01 11.79 6.00
C LEU A 180 -4.81 12.12 5.11
N PHE A 181 -4.14 11.10 4.57
CA PHE A 181 -3.03 11.27 3.63
C PHE A 181 -3.47 12.06 2.39
N ARG A 182 -4.63 11.70 1.81
CA ARG A 182 -5.18 12.38 0.63
C ARG A 182 -5.54 13.84 0.92
N GLN A 183 -6.10 14.09 2.10
CA GLN A 183 -6.61 15.41 2.45
C GLN A 183 -5.55 16.36 2.99
N SER A 184 -4.45 15.82 3.54
CA SER A 184 -3.44 16.59 4.26
C SER A 184 -2.02 16.15 3.85
N PRO A 185 -1.53 16.55 2.66
CA PRO A 185 -0.19 16.20 2.17
C PRO A 185 0.96 16.59 3.11
N SER A 186 0.77 17.57 3.99
CA SER A 186 1.75 17.95 5.02
C SER A 186 2.07 16.81 6.00
N THR A 187 1.14 15.86 6.19
CA THR A 187 1.29 14.74 7.14
C THR A 187 2.09 13.56 6.61
N VAL A 188 2.44 13.54 5.31
CA VAL A 188 3.11 12.41 4.63
C VAL A 188 4.36 11.96 5.38
N LYS A 189 5.17 12.91 5.85
CA LYS A 189 6.39 12.62 6.60
C LYS A 189 6.08 11.96 7.94
N SER A 190 5.20 12.57 8.75
CA SER A 190 4.81 12.03 10.06
C SER A 190 4.14 10.65 9.94
N MET A 191 3.34 10.43 8.90
CA MET A 191 2.77 9.11 8.60
C MET A 191 3.87 8.09 8.29
N SER A 192 4.82 8.44 7.42
CA SER A 192 5.94 7.57 7.06
C SER A 192 6.80 7.21 8.29
N ASP A 193 7.10 8.20 9.13
CA ASP A 193 7.83 7.99 10.39
C ASP A 193 7.04 7.10 11.35
N GLY A 194 5.72 7.31 11.45
CA GLY A 194 4.80 6.51 12.24
C GLY A 194 4.74 5.05 11.79
N TRP A 195 4.59 4.81 10.49
CA TRP A 195 4.60 3.48 9.90
C TRP A 195 5.93 2.77 10.12
N LEU A 196 7.06 3.46 9.89
CA LEU A 196 8.39 2.88 10.10
C LEU A 196 8.62 2.50 11.56
N LYS A 197 8.20 3.36 12.51
CA LYS A 197 8.31 3.10 13.95
C LYS A 197 7.55 1.84 14.37
N HIS A 198 6.40 1.58 13.76
CA HIS A 198 5.59 0.39 14.02
C HIS A 198 5.91 -0.77 13.08
N GLN A 199 6.94 -0.63 12.25
CA GLN A 199 7.42 -1.66 11.32
C GLN A 199 6.36 -2.11 10.31
N GLU A 200 5.45 -1.21 9.93
CA GLU A 200 4.46 -1.47 8.88
C GLU A 200 5.18 -1.88 7.60
N THR A 201 4.83 -3.02 7.02
CA THR A 201 5.51 -3.46 5.79
C THR A 201 5.11 -2.55 4.62
N PRO A 202 5.93 -2.43 3.56
CA PRO A 202 5.52 -1.74 2.34
C PRO A 202 4.19 -2.27 1.77
N GLN A 203 3.91 -3.57 1.92
CA GLN A 203 2.64 -4.16 1.51
C GLN A 203 1.45 -3.60 2.30
N GLU A 204 1.61 -3.39 3.60
CA GLU A 204 0.56 -2.84 4.45
C GLU A 204 0.34 -1.33 4.18
N VAL A 205 1.43 -0.57 4.01
CA VAL A 205 1.32 0.84 3.60
C VAL A 205 0.65 0.97 2.23
N LEU A 206 0.92 0.04 1.30
CA LEU A 206 0.22 0.00 0.02
C LEU A 206 -1.28 -0.18 0.19
N LYS A 207 -1.70 -1.09 1.09
CA LYS A 207 -3.11 -1.34 1.40
C LYS A 207 -3.79 -0.10 1.97
N ILE A 208 -3.15 0.60 2.91
CA ILE A 208 -3.62 1.88 3.49
C ILE A 208 -3.84 2.92 2.39
N LEU A 209 -2.87 3.05 1.47
CA LEU A 209 -2.87 4.09 0.45
C LEU A 209 -3.66 3.73 -0.81
N SER A 210 -4.02 2.46 -0.99
CA SER A 210 -4.60 1.89 -2.22
C SER A 210 -5.75 2.72 -2.82
N GLY A 211 -6.64 3.27 -2.01
CA GLY A 211 -7.75 4.10 -2.49
C GLY A 211 -7.31 5.39 -3.19
N SER A 212 -6.06 5.84 -2.97
CA SER A 212 -5.46 7.07 -3.50
C SER A 212 -4.42 6.81 -4.62
N PHE A 213 -4.24 5.54 -5.01
CA PHE A 213 -3.26 5.14 -6.02
C PHE A 213 -3.81 5.30 -7.45
N TYR A 214 -3.01 5.95 -8.29
CA TYR A 214 -3.07 5.84 -9.75
C TYR A 214 -1.62 5.67 -10.24
N LEU A 215 -1.43 4.88 -11.29
CA LEU A 215 -0.09 4.51 -11.79
C LEU A 215 0.52 5.62 -12.65
N GLU A 216 0.75 6.77 -12.04
CA GLU A 216 1.37 7.94 -12.65
C GLU A 216 2.48 8.49 -11.76
N ALA A 217 3.61 8.92 -12.34
CA ALA A 217 4.79 9.35 -11.57
C ALA A 217 4.58 10.65 -10.77
N ASN A 218 3.53 11.42 -11.07
CA ASN A 218 3.12 12.60 -10.31
C ASN A 218 2.16 12.26 -9.14
N ASN A 219 1.70 11.00 -9.02
CA ASN A 219 0.80 10.59 -7.97
C ASN A 219 1.52 10.56 -6.62
N LEU A 220 1.09 11.41 -5.69
CA LEU A 220 1.73 11.53 -4.38
C LEU A 220 1.72 10.22 -3.59
N ALA A 221 0.66 9.42 -3.66
CA ALA A 221 0.56 8.15 -2.93
C ALA A 221 1.58 7.13 -3.45
N LEU A 222 1.71 6.99 -4.77
CA LEU A 222 2.70 6.15 -5.42
C LEU A 222 4.13 6.57 -5.05
N VAL A 223 4.47 7.85 -5.24
CA VAL A 223 5.82 8.35 -4.94
C VAL A 223 6.15 8.22 -3.46
N SER A 224 5.19 8.51 -2.57
CA SER A 224 5.40 8.37 -1.12
C SER A 224 5.56 6.92 -0.71
N TRP A 225 4.82 5.99 -1.32
CA TRP A 225 4.97 4.56 -1.06
C TRP A 225 6.30 4.00 -1.55
N LEU A 226 6.80 4.42 -2.72
CA LEU A 226 8.13 4.05 -3.21
C LEU A 226 9.23 4.56 -2.28
N ARG A 227 9.13 5.82 -1.83
CA ARG A 227 10.05 6.40 -0.83
C ARG A 227 9.99 5.67 0.49
N TYR A 228 8.79 5.33 0.96
CA TYR A 228 8.61 4.54 2.17
C TYR A 228 9.25 3.15 2.03
N THR A 229 9.14 2.54 0.87
CA THR A 229 9.73 1.23 0.58
C THR A 229 11.26 1.27 0.69
N GLU A 230 11.91 2.29 0.12
CA GLU A 230 13.36 2.52 0.26
C GLU A 230 13.77 2.79 1.71
N LEU A 231 12.99 3.62 2.42
CA LEU A 231 13.20 3.92 3.83
C LEU A 231 13.10 2.66 4.70
N TYR A 232 12.10 1.82 4.45
CA TYR A 232 11.87 0.57 5.15
C TYR A 232 13.03 -0.41 4.93
N ARG A 233 13.48 -0.60 3.68
CA ARG A 233 14.64 -1.45 3.35
C ARG A 233 15.93 -0.95 4.01
N THR A 234 16.13 0.36 4.04
CA THR A 234 17.29 0.96 4.72
C THR A 234 17.28 0.62 6.21
N LYS A 235 16.10 0.58 6.84
CA LYS A 235 15.96 0.32 8.27
C LYS A 235 15.96 -1.17 8.62
N MET A 236 15.29 -2.00 7.83
CA MET A 236 15.02 -3.42 8.11
C MET A 236 15.96 -4.37 7.36
N GLY A 237 16.77 -3.86 6.43
CA GLY A 237 17.68 -4.61 5.58
C GLY A 237 17.19 -4.71 4.13
N ILE A 238 18.12 -4.72 3.18
CA ILE A 238 17.81 -4.66 1.73
C ILE A 238 16.89 -5.79 1.24
N ASN A 239 16.90 -6.95 1.93
CA ASN A 239 16.09 -8.11 1.59
C ASN A 239 14.70 -8.12 2.29
N SER A 240 14.35 -7.09 3.06
CA SER A 240 13.06 -7.05 3.77
C SER A 240 11.87 -6.86 2.85
N PHE A 241 12.08 -6.27 1.67
CA PHE A 241 11.09 -6.12 0.61
C PHE A 241 11.81 -5.87 -0.72
N SER A 242 12.01 -6.87 -1.58
CA SER A 242 12.87 -6.76 -2.77
C SER A 242 12.28 -5.88 -3.88
N ASP A 243 13.11 -5.48 -4.86
CA ASP A 243 12.64 -4.73 -6.05
C ASP A 243 11.59 -5.49 -6.85
N LEU A 244 11.73 -6.82 -6.91
CA LEU A 244 10.74 -7.70 -7.50
C LEU A 244 9.41 -7.64 -6.73
N GLN A 245 9.44 -7.64 -5.39
CA GLN A 245 8.22 -7.51 -4.59
C GLN A 245 7.54 -6.15 -4.80
N THR A 246 8.31 -5.07 -4.91
CA THR A 246 7.80 -3.73 -5.26
C THR A 246 7.16 -3.72 -6.64
N MET A 247 7.84 -4.30 -7.64
CA MET A 247 7.34 -4.39 -9.00
C MET A 247 6.05 -5.24 -9.08
N ASP A 248 6.01 -6.39 -8.40
CA ASP A 248 4.85 -7.28 -8.34
C ASP A 248 3.65 -6.61 -7.69
N ALA A 249 3.87 -5.82 -6.64
CA ALA A 249 2.81 -5.05 -6.00
C ALA A 249 2.18 -4.03 -6.97
N LEU A 250 3.01 -3.32 -7.75
CA LEU A 250 2.54 -2.40 -8.80
C LEU A 250 1.84 -3.13 -9.95
N MET A 251 2.34 -4.30 -10.37
CA MET A 251 1.67 -5.14 -11.37
C MET A 251 0.29 -5.57 -10.91
N ASN A 252 0.14 -5.95 -9.65
CA ASN A 252 -1.15 -6.35 -9.11
C ASN A 252 -2.15 -5.18 -9.11
N LEU A 253 -1.71 -3.96 -8.84
CA LEU A 253 -2.55 -2.77 -8.98
C LEU A 253 -2.93 -2.50 -10.43
N ALA A 254 -1.98 -2.64 -11.37
CA ALA A 254 -2.21 -2.38 -12.80
C ALA A 254 -3.25 -3.33 -13.41
N ARG A 255 -3.27 -4.59 -12.98
CA ARG A 255 -4.17 -5.65 -13.50
C ARG A 255 -5.65 -5.38 -13.27
N TYR A 256 -6.02 -4.55 -12.32
CA TYR A 256 -7.43 -4.21 -12.08
C TYR A 256 -8.02 -3.29 -13.16
N ASN A 257 -7.19 -2.58 -13.92
CA ASN A 257 -7.63 -1.49 -14.79
C ASN A 257 -7.30 -1.70 -16.28
N LEU A 258 -6.41 -2.64 -16.63
CA LEU A 258 -5.93 -2.84 -18.01
C LEU A 258 -5.80 -4.33 -18.38
N PRO A 259 -5.90 -4.70 -19.67
CA PRO A 259 -5.49 -6.03 -20.14
C PRO A 259 -4.06 -6.35 -19.68
N ARG A 260 -3.85 -7.58 -19.19
CA ARG A 260 -2.62 -7.97 -18.46
C ARG A 260 -1.30 -7.61 -19.16
N LEU A 261 -1.22 -7.75 -20.48
CA LEU A 261 0.01 -7.50 -21.25
C LEU A 261 0.30 -6.00 -21.41
N ASN A 262 -0.74 -5.19 -21.63
CA ASN A 262 -0.62 -3.73 -21.70
C ASN A 262 -0.24 -3.16 -20.33
N ALA A 263 -0.79 -3.72 -19.25
CA ALA A 263 -0.47 -3.29 -17.88
C ALA A 263 1.04 -3.38 -17.58
N GLU A 264 1.70 -4.46 -18.00
CA GLU A 264 3.14 -4.64 -17.76
C GLU A 264 3.99 -3.70 -18.63
N ALA A 265 3.63 -3.48 -19.89
CA ALA A 265 4.33 -2.53 -20.75
C ALA A 265 4.17 -1.09 -20.25
N GLN A 266 2.99 -0.71 -19.76
CA GLN A 266 2.73 0.61 -19.14
C GLN A 266 3.48 0.81 -17.81
N LEU A 267 3.88 -0.26 -17.11
CA LEU A 267 4.82 -0.09 -16.00
C LEU A 267 6.21 0.34 -16.49
N GLY A 268 6.59 -0.02 -17.71
CA GLY A 268 7.82 0.45 -18.34
C GLY A 268 7.85 1.98 -18.48
N THR A 269 6.74 2.58 -18.93
CA THR A 269 6.59 4.05 -19.03
C THR A 269 6.57 4.69 -17.66
N LEU A 270 5.87 4.09 -16.70
CA LEU A 270 5.87 4.56 -15.32
C LEU A 270 7.28 4.58 -14.73
N PHE A 271 8.04 3.50 -14.86
CA PHE A 271 9.42 3.43 -14.35
C PHE A 271 10.32 4.44 -15.06
N GLN A 272 10.16 4.60 -16.38
CA GLN A 272 10.88 5.61 -17.13
C GLN A 272 10.63 7.02 -16.60
N SER A 273 9.39 7.35 -16.23
CA SER A 273 9.05 8.63 -15.60
C SER A 273 9.61 8.75 -14.18
N ILE A 274 9.55 7.68 -13.37
CA ILE A 274 10.08 7.69 -11.99
C ILE A 274 11.60 7.85 -11.97
N LYS A 275 12.33 7.42 -13.01
CA LYS A 275 13.77 7.70 -13.14
C LYS A 275 14.12 9.19 -13.06
N GLY A 276 13.19 10.08 -13.41
CA GLY A 276 13.35 11.53 -13.25
C GLY A 276 13.27 12.03 -11.80
N ILE A 277 12.96 11.17 -10.83
CA ILE A 277 12.90 11.48 -9.40
C ILE A 277 14.23 11.02 -8.77
N PRO A 278 15.13 11.95 -8.38
CA PRO A 278 16.52 11.59 -8.03
C PRO A 278 16.68 10.54 -6.94
N ASP A 279 15.80 10.55 -5.93
CA ASP A 279 15.86 9.60 -4.82
C ASP A 279 15.23 8.23 -5.13
N LEU A 280 14.58 8.08 -6.29
CA LEU A 280 13.95 6.84 -6.75
C LEU A 280 14.57 6.28 -8.04
N GLU A 281 15.55 6.97 -8.62
CA GLU A 281 16.16 6.62 -9.90
C GLU A 281 16.64 5.17 -9.94
N LYS A 282 17.47 4.77 -8.97
CA LYS A 282 18.03 3.41 -8.91
C LYS A 282 16.96 2.32 -8.75
N LEU A 283 15.93 2.60 -7.96
CA LEU A 283 14.80 1.67 -7.78
C LEU A 283 14.04 1.50 -9.11
N ALA A 284 13.76 2.60 -9.81
CA ALA A 284 13.10 2.56 -11.10
C ALA A 284 13.95 1.85 -12.18
N GLU A 285 15.27 2.09 -12.20
CA GLU A 285 16.20 1.38 -13.08
C GLU A 285 16.21 -0.12 -12.83
N SER A 286 16.28 -0.52 -11.56
CA SER A 286 16.22 -1.93 -11.19
C SER A 286 14.92 -2.58 -11.65
N MET A 287 13.76 -1.98 -11.34
CA MET A 287 12.46 -2.53 -11.75
C MET A 287 12.31 -2.57 -13.28
N GLN A 288 12.77 -1.54 -14.00
CA GLN A 288 12.73 -1.50 -15.46
C GLN A 288 13.65 -2.56 -16.07
N ALA A 289 14.84 -2.79 -15.51
CA ALA A 289 15.74 -3.85 -15.97
C ALA A 289 15.12 -5.25 -15.80
N HIS A 290 14.46 -5.53 -14.68
CA HIS A 290 13.75 -6.79 -14.46
C HIS A 290 12.59 -6.97 -15.46
N LEU A 291 11.82 -5.90 -15.69
CA LEU A 291 10.73 -5.91 -16.68
C LEU A 291 11.27 -6.21 -18.08
N PHE A 292 12.31 -5.50 -18.52
CA PHE A 292 12.91 -5.69 -19.84
C PHE A 292 13.50 -7.09 -19.98
N PHE A 293 14.23 -7.56 -18.97
CA PHE A 293 14.78 -8.92 -18.97
C PHE A 293 13.68 -9.97 -19.20
N LYS A 294 12.55 -9.88 -18.48
CA LYS A 294 11.41 -10.78 -18.68
C LYS A 294 10.90 -10.72 -20.12
N TRP A 295 10.65 -9.52 -20.65
CA TRP A 295 10.07 -9.37 -21.99
C TRP A 295 11.01 -9.85 -23.10
N ILE A 296 12.31 -9.59 -22.97
CA ILE A 296 13.34 -10.00 -23.93
C ILE A 296 13.55 -11.51 -23.86
N HIS A 297 13.84 -12.04 -22.67
CA HIS A 297 14.37 -13.40 -22.52
C HIS A 297 13.31 -14.46 -22.27
N VAL A 298 12.19 -14.11 -21.63
CA VAL A 298 11.11 -15.05 -21.31
C VAL A 298 10.00 -14.96 -22.36
N GLU A 299 9.48 -13.76 -22.61
CA GLU A 299 8.38 -13.57 -23.56
C GLU A 299 8.84 -13.52 -25.03
N LYS A 300 10.17 -13.47 -25.25
CA LYS A 300 10.81 -13.36 -26.58
C LYS A 300 10.22 -12.21 -27.41
N ALA A 301 9.98 -11.07 -26.77
CA ALA A 301 9.47 -9.87 -27.42
C ALA A 301 10.62 -9.03 -27.98
N ASN A 302 10.62 -8.85 -29.30
CA ASN A 302 11.50 -7.87 -29.93
C ASN A 302 10.97 -6.43 -29.71
N PRO A 303 11.75 -5.39 -30.04
CA PRO A 303 11.33 -4.00 -29.80
C PRO A 303 10.02 -3.59 -30.49
N GLU A 304 9.71 -4.14 -31.67
CA GLU A 304 8.43 -3.90 -32.34
C GLU A 304 7.26 -4.49 -31.54
N ARG A 305 7.36 -5.75 -31.11
CA ARG A 305 6.31 -6.40 -30.32
C ARG A 305 6.11 -5.70 -28.99
N PHE A 306 7.19 -5.31 -28.30
CA PHE A 306 7.10 -4.55 -27.05
C PHE A 306 6.51 -3.16 -27.27
N GLY A 307 6.95 -2.44 -28.31
CA GLY A 307 6.41 -1.13 -28.67
C GLY A 307 4.91 -1.17 -28.98
N ASN A 308 4.41 -2.21 -29.64
CA ASN A 308 2.96 -2.37 -29.86
C ASN A 308 2.15 -2.53 -28.56
N LEU A 309 2.76 -3.00 -27.48
CA LEU A 309 2.11 -3.09 -26.15
C LEU A 309 2.10 -1.75 -25.41
N LEU A 310 3.03 -0.85 -25.75
CA LEU A 310 3.10 0.50 -25.20
C LEU A 310 2.06 1.43 -25.82
N VAL A 311 1.52 1.10 -26.99
CA VAL A 311 0.46 1.88 -27.64
C VAL A 311 -0.80 1.84 -26.77
N ASP A 312 -1.25 3.01 -26.33
CA ASP A 312 -2.55 3.15 -25.69
C ASP A 312 -3.64 3.05 -26.76
N GLN A 313 -4.27 1.87 -26.85
CA GLN A 313 -5.33 1.63 -27.84
C GLN A 313 -6.62 2.42 -27.59
N ALA A 314 -6.78 3.04 -26.40
CA ALA A 314 -7.89 3.96 -26.16
C ALA A 314 -7.67 5.31 -26.87
N ILE A 315 -6.41 5.71 -27.05
CA ILE A 315 -6.02 6.98 -27.69
C ILE A 315 -5.71 6.76 -29.18
N ASP A 316 -5.01 5.68 -29.52
CA ASP A 316 -4.57 5.36 -30.87
C ASP A 316 -5.00 3.93 -31.25
N ARG A 317 -6.26 3.78 -31.65
CA ARG A 317 -6.90 2.49 -31.93
C ARG A 317 -6.19 1.66 -33.00
N TYR A 318 -5.48 2.30 -33.93
CA TYR A 318 -4.73 1.65 -35.00
C TYR A 318 -3.22 1.93 -34.90
N GLY A 319 -2.79 2.43 -33.75
CA GLY A 319 -1.41 2.75 -33.46
C GLY A 319 -0.53 1.52 -33.51
N THR A 320 0.69 1.73 -33.94
CA THR A 320 1.76 0.75 -33.87
C THR A 320 2.92 1.36 -33.10
N TRP A 321 3.92 0.57 -32.75
CA TRP A 321 5.16 1.09 -32.15
C TRP A 321 5.75 2.31 -32.89
N LYS A 322 5.47 2.48 -34.19
CA LYS A 322 5.89 3.65 -34.96
C LYS A 322 5.24 4.95 -34.50
N SER A 323 3.98 4.94 -34.04
CA SER A 323 3.33 6.17 -33.57
C SER A 323 4.01 6.71 -32.31
N ILE A 324 4.53 5.83 -31.45
CA ILE A 324 5.35 6.19 -30.29
C ILE A 324 6.63 6.93 -30.71
N LEU A 325 7.24 6.52 -31.83
CA LEU A 325 8.46 7.17 -32.32
C LEU A 325 8.23 8.57 -32.91
N ALA A 326 6.99 8.90 -33.24
CA ALA A 326 6.60 10.24 -33.68
C ALA A 326 6.36 11.21 -32.50
N HIS A 327 6.29 10.69 -31.26
CA HIS A 327 6.16 11.53 -30.08
C HIS A 327 7.43 12.36 -29.82
N PRO A 328 7.33 13.47 -29.06
CA PRO A 328 8.50 14.20 -28.59
C PRO A 328 9.52 13.29 -27.91
N THR A 329 10.81 13.59 -28.08
CA THR A 329 11.88 12.73 -27.51
C THR A 329 11.85 12.66 -25.99
N ASN A 330 11.22 13.60 -25.29
CA ASN A 330 11.02 13.56 -23.84
C ASN A 330 9.75 12.80 -23.41
N ASP A 331 8.94 12.29 -24.34
CA ASP A 331 7.78 11.46 -24.04
C ASP A 331 8.20 10.15 -23.34
N ALA A 332 7.42 9.74 -22.32
CA ALA A 332 7.73 8.55 -21.54
C ALA A 332 7.64 7.28 -22.39
N GLY A 333 6.67 7.21 -23.32
CA GLY A 333 6.53 6.11 -24.28
C GLY A 333 7.75 6.02 -25.20
N PHE A 334 8.14 7.14 -25.81
CA PHE A 334 9.34 7.23 -26.65
C PHE A 334 10.59 6.76 -25.90
N GLN A 335 10.83 7.31 -24.71
CA GLN A 335 12.01 6.99 -23.90
C GLN A 335 12.02 5.52 -23.46
N THR A 336 10.85 4.95 -23.15
CA THR A 336 10.73 3.53 -22.78
C THR A 336 11.04 2.62 -23.96
N LEU A 337 10.50 2.91 -25.16
CA LEU A 337 10.79 2.14 -26.36
C LEU A 337 12.27 2.26 -26.76
N LYS A 338 12.85 3.46 -26.65
CA LYS A 338 14.29 3.67 -26.85
C LYS A 338 15.12 2.83 -25.88
N ALA A 339 14.83 2.90 -24.58
CA ALA A 339 15.56 2.15 -23.55
C ALA A 339 15.42 0.63 -23.76
N TYR A 340 14.22 0.15 -24.09
CA TYR A 340 13.99 -1.26 -24.42
C TYR A 340 14.80 -1.70 -25.64
N THR A 341 14.83 -0.89 -26.70
CA THR A 341 15.55 -1.19 -27.95
C THR A 341 17.05 -1.27 -27.71
N LEU A 342 17.61 -0.36 -26.91
CA LEU A 342 19.02 -0.40 -26.50
C LEU A 342 19.30 -1.64 -25.66
N LYS A 343 18.45 -1.97 -24.69
CA LYS A 343 18.63 -3.16 -23.86
C LYS A 343 18.54 -4.45 -24.67
N TYR A 344 17.61 -4.53 -25.61
CA TYR A 344 17.51 -5.66 -26.54
C TYR A 344 18.77 -5.83 -27.38
N ALA A 345 19.31 -4.72 -27.92
CA ALA A 345 20.54 -4.75 -28.70
C ALA A 345 21.75 -5.19 -27.87
N GLU A 346 21.83 -4.78 -26.60
CA GLU A 346 22.85 -5.23 -25.65
C GLU A 346 22.74 -6.74 -25.33
N ASP A 347 21.51 -7.22 -25.09
CA ASP A 347 21.28 -8.59 -24.60
C ASP A 347 21.28 -9.66 -25.70
N ILE A 348 20.79 -9.31 -26.91
CA ILE A 348 20.62 -10.26 -28.03
C ILE A 348 21.66 -10.03 -29.13
N GLY A 349 22.12 -8.79 -29.30
CA GLY A 349 23.15 -8.44 -30.27
C GLY A 349 24.55 -8.52 -29.68
N ASP A 350 25.49 -7.88 -30.36
CA ASP A 350 26.82 -7.61 -29.86
C ASP A 350 27.02 -6.11 -29.57
N ASN A 351 28.21 -5.77 -29.08
CA ASN A 351 28.58 -4.38 -28.80
C ASN A 351 28.53 -3.47 -30.03
N ASP A 352 28.69 -4.01 -31.24
CA ASP A 352 28.67 -3.21 -32.47
C ASP A 352 27.22 -2.90 -32.88
N ILE A 353 26.30 -3.83 -32.67
CA ILE A 353 24.86 -3.62 -32.83
C ILE A 353 24.36 -2.58 -31.83
N LEU A 354 24.74 -2.68 -30.55
CA LEU A 354 24.38 -1.67 -29.54
C LEU A 354 24.84 -0.26 -29.94
N LYS A 355 26.13 -0.11 -30.33
CA LYS A 355 26.68 1.18 -30.81
C LYS A 355 25.93 1.70 -32.04
N ARG A 356 25.56 0.81 -32.96
CA ARG A 356 24.82 1.18 -34.18
C ARG A 356 23.41 1.67 -33.84
N VAL A 357 22.69 0.98 -32.97
CA VAL A 357 21.36 1.37 -32.49
C VAL A 357 21.41 2.72 -31.79
N ASP A 358 22.38 2.92 -30.90
CA ASP A 358 22.58 4.19 -30.19
C ASP A 358 22.84 5.35 -31.16
N LYS A 359 23.71 5.13 -32.16
CA LYS A 359 23.99 6.12 -33.22
C LYS A 359 22.72 6.49 -34.01
N PHE A 360 21.86 5.53 -34.34
CA PHE A 360 20.61 5.84 -35.03
C PHE A 360 19.67 6.71 -34.18
N PHE A 361 19.55 6.45 -32.88
CA PHE A 361 18.79 7.34 -32.01
C PHE A 361 19.42 8.73 -31.89
N ALA A 362 20.74 8.84 -31.80
CA ALA A 362 21.45 10.12 -31.76
C ALA A 362 21.24 10.94 -33.04
N ASN A 363 21.10 10.28 -34.20
CA ASN A 363 20.85 10.90 -35.50
C ASN A 363 19.38 11.21 -35.78
N SER A 364 18.47 11.02 -34.81
CA SER A 364 17.02 11.16 -35.01
C SER A 364 16.45 10.18 -36.06
N GLU A 365 17.02 8.98 -36.13
CA GLU A 365 16.57 7.87 -37.01
C GLU A 365 15.99 6.69 -36.18
N PRO A 366 14.95 6.90 -35.34
CA PRO A 366 14.52 5.89 -34.37
C PRO A 366 13.94 4.62 -35.01
N GLU A 367 13.31 4.71 -36.19
CA GLU A 367 12.84 3.52 -36.92
C GLU A 367 14.01 2.65 -37.40
N ALA A 368 15.10 3.26 -37.86
CA ALA A 368 16.31 2.56 -38.26
C ALA A 368 16.99 1.89 -37.05
N ALA A 369 16.94 2.54 -35.88
CA ALA A 369 17.42 1.96 -34.62
C ALA A 369 16.68 0.67 -34.26
N VAL A 370 15.33 0.70 -34.28
CA VAL A 370 14.49 -0.48 -34.02
C VAL A 370 14.75 -1.59 -35.04
N ALA A 371 14.79 -1.25 -36.33
CA ALA A 371 15.05 -2.23 -37.39
C ALA A 371 16.45 -2.88 -37.26
N ALA A 372 17.46 -2.11 -36.86
CA ALA A 372 18.81 -2.62 -36.63
C ALA A 372 18.85 -3.58 -35.43
N ALA A 373 18.19 -3.24 -34.33
CA ALA A 373 18.09 -4.11 -33.15
C ALA A 373 17.38 -5.44 -33.46
N ILE A 374 16.29 -5.43 -34.25
CA ILE A 374 15.56 -6.66 -34.60
C ILE A 374 16.42 -7.58 -35.47
N LYS A 375 17.14 -7.04 -36.46
CA LYS A 375 18.01 -7.83 -37.35
C LYS A 375 19.10 -8.59 -36.60
N ALA A 376 19.53 -8.11 -35.44
CA ALA A 376 20.49 -8.77 -34.56
C ALA A 376 20.07 -10.19 -34.14
N SER A 377 18.77 -10.47 -34.05
CA SER A 377 18.25 -11.78 -33.63
C SER A 377 18.28 -12.86 -34.72
N HIS A 378 18.76 -12.51 -35.92
CA HIS A 378 18.83 -13.40 -37.09
C HIS A 378 20.27 -13.66 -37.57
N THR A 379 21.25 -13.10 -36.88
CA THR A 379 22.69 -13.35 -37.07
C THR A 379 23.18 -14.28 -35.97
#